data_AF-A0A6P2BS73-F1
#
_entry.id   AF-A0A6P2BS73-F1
#
_cell.length_a   1.000
_cell.length_b   1.000
_cell.length_c   1.000
_cell.angle_alpha   90.00
_cell.angle_beta   90.00
_cell.angle_gamma   90.00
#
_symmetry.space_group_name_H-M   'P 1'
#
loop_
_entity.id
_entity.type
_entity.pdbx_description
1 polymer ?
#
loop_
_entity_poly.entity_id
_entity_poly.type
_entity_poly.pdbx_seq_one_letter_code
_entity_poly.pdbx_strand_id
1 'polypeptide(L)'
;MTELASTMTPREIAGQAAHAIAVLNELTHGGGELSNLSDVRDIVASLELIGHELPQLCEQLARFLVVQHEDGQLGCEAGVDADESVTEVIEALAAAGQAADMMTAALTEARAASSLFTP
;
A
#
# COMPACT_ATOMS: atom_id res chain seq x y z
N MET A 1 1.49 9.19 -18.41
CA MET A 1 0.34 8.27 -18.45
C MET A 1 0.90 6.89 -18.78
N THR A 2 0.79 5.92 -17.87
CA THR A 2 1.22 4.53 -18.12
C THR A 2 0.16 3.81 -18.97
N GLU A 3 0.52 2.77 -19.72
CA GLU A 3 -0.46 2.00 -20.50
C GLU A 3 -1.56 1.38 -19.61
N LEU A 4 -1.22 1.00 -18.38
CA LEU A 4 -2.18 0.53 -17.36
C LEU A 4 -3.24 1.59 -17.03
N ALA A 5 -2.83 2.86 -16.87
CA ALA A 5 -3.74 3.98 -16.61
C ALA A 5 -4.62 4.35 -17.82
N SER A 6 -4.35 3.79 -19.00
CA SER A 6 -5.14 4.02 -20.21
C SER A 6 -6.27 2.99 -20.39
N THR A 7 -6.26 1.90 -19.61
CA THR A 7 -7.22 0.79 -19.73
C THR A 7 -7.99 0.52 -18.43
N MET A 8 -7.39 0.79 -17.27
CA MET A 8 -7.95 0.47 -15.96
C MET A 8 -8.17 1.74 -15.13
N THR A 9 -9.28 1.75 -14.38
CA THR A 9 -9.57 2.77 -13.38
C THR A 9 -8.66 2.62 -12.16
N PRO A 10 -8.43 3.69 -11.36
CA PRO A 10 -7.65 3.60 -10.12
C PRO A 10 -8.14 2.52 -9.16
N ARG A 11 -9.46 2.31 -9.08
CA ARG A 11 -10.08 1.23 -8.27
C ARG A 11 -9.66 -0.16 -8.74
N GLU A 12 -9.66 -0.39 -10.06
CA GLU A 12 -9.26 -1.68 -10.63
C GLU A 12 -7.77 -1.94 -10.41
N ILE A 13 -6.92 -0.90 -10.52
CA ILE A 13 -5.48 -1.00 -10.21
C ILE A 13 -5.26 -1.37 -8.75
N ALA A 14 -5.96 -0.71 -7.81
CA ALA A 14 -5.88 -1.04 -6.39
C ALA A 14 -6.34 -2.48 -6.10
N GLY A 15 -7.42 -2.93 -6.75
CA GLY A 15 -7.89 -4.31 -6.65
C GLY A 15 -6.87 -5.33 -7.16
N GLN A 16 -6.20 -5.02 -8.29
CA GLN A 16 -5.15 -5.87 -8.85
C GLN A 16 -3.93 -5.96 -7.93
N ALA A 17 -3.52 -4.84 -7.31
CA ALA A 17 -2.42 -4.82 -6.35
C ALA A 17 -2.72 -5.70 -5.13
N ALA A 18 -3.93 -5.57 -4.56
CA ALA A 18 -4.37 -6.41 -3.45
C ALA A 18 -4.41 -7.90 -3.83
N HIS A 19 -4.91 -8.22 -5.03
CA HIS A 19 -4.94 -9.59 -5.53
C HIS A 19 -3.54 -10.17 -5.73
N ALA A 20 -2.60 -9.40 -6.28
CA ALA A 20 -1.22 -9.83 -6.47
C ALA A 20 -0.53 -10.18 -5.13
N ILE A 21 -0.73 -9.38 -4.08
CA ILE A 21 -0.23 -9.69 -2.74
C ILE A 21 -0.86 -10.96 -2.17
N ALA A 22 -2.17 -11.17 -2.38
CA ALA A 22 -2.85 -12.39 -1.95
C ALA A 22 -2.28 -13.64 -2.63
N VAL A 23 -2.06 -13.58 -3.95
CA VAL A 23 -1.41 -14.65 -4.72
C VAL A 23 0.02 -14.88 -4.22
N LEU A 24 0.80 -13.82 -4.01
CA LEU A 24 2.17 -13.93 -3.49
C LEU A 24 2.22 -14.62 -2.11
N ASN A 25 1.27 -14.32 -1.22
CA ASN A 25 1.14 -14.99 0.07
C ASN A 25 0.80 -16.48 -0.07
N GLU A 26 -0.02 -16.84 -1.06
CA GLU A 26 -0.35 -18.24 -1.37
C GLU A 26 0.89 -19.01 -1.87
N LEU A 27 1.62 -18.45 -2.84
CA LEU A 27 2.82 -19.08 -3.42
C LEU A 27 3.97 -19.21 -2.42
N THR A 28 4.11 -18.24 -1.51
CA THR A 28 5.16 -18.25 -0.47
C THR A 28 4.74 -19.01 0.80
N HIS A 29 3.49 -19.46 0.90
CA HIS A 29 3.01 -20.19 2.06
C HIS A 29 3.82 -21.47 2.30
N GLY A 30 4.30 -21.66 3.53
CA GLY A 30 5.14 -22.81 3.88
C GLY A 30 6.49 -22.88 3.15
N GLY A 31 6.92 -21.79 2.50
CA GLY A 31 8.12 -21.76 1.65
C GLY A 31 7.94 -22.41 0.28
N GLY A 32 6.69 -22.62 -0.16
CA GLY A 32 6.32 -23.49 -1.29
C GLY A 32 7.05 -23.24 -2.61
N GLU A 33 6.92 -22.03 -3.18
CA GLU A 33 7.49 -21.72 -4.51
C GLU A 33 8.85 -21.00 -4.47
N LEU A 34 9.42 -20.82 -3.28
CA LEU A 34 10.74 -20.20 -3.13
C LEU A 34 11.81 -21.23 -3.49
N SER A 35 12.46 -21.04 -4.64
CA SER A 35 13.48 -21.96 -5.15
C SER A 35 14.86 -21.67 -4.56
N ASN A 36 15.13 -20.41 -4.19
CA ASN A 36 16.43 -19.98 -3.71
C ASN A 36 16.35 -18.69 -2.88
N LEU A 37 17.49 -18.29 -2.30
CA LEU A 37 17.60 -17.06 -1.51
C LEU A 37 17.41 -15.78 -2.34
N SER A 38 17.70 -15.78 -3.65
CA SER A 38 17.41 -14.63 -4.51
C SER A 38 15.92 -14.35 -4.65
N ASP A 39 15.06 -15.38 -4.71
CA ASP A 39 13.61 -15.20 -4.78
C ASP A 39 13.09 -14.42 -3.56
N VAL A 40 13.62 -14.73 -2.37
CA VAL A 40 13.30 -14.00 -1.13
C VAL A 40 13.77 -12.55 -1.21
N ARG A 41 14.98 -12.29 -1.73
CA ARG A 41 15.52 -10.94 -1.86
C ARG A 41 14.72 -10.10 -2.85
N ASP A 42 14.32 -10.68 -3.96
CA ASP A 42 13.55 -9.99 -5.01
C ASP A 42 12.15 -9.66 -4.52
N ILE A 43 11.53 -10.56 -3.77
CA ILE A 43 10.24 -10.31 -3.10
C ILE A 43 10.38 -9.18 -2.07
N VAL A 44 11.38 -9.23 -1.19
CA VAL A 44 11.63 -8.18 -0.19
C VAL A 44 11.88 -6.83 -0.84
N ALA A 45 12.67 -6.78 -1.92
CA ALA A 45 12.93 -5.55 -2.67
C ALA A 45 11.66 -5.00 -3.33
N SER A 46 10.79 -5.86 -3.85
CA SER A 46 9.51 -5.46 -4.44
C SER A 46 8.54 -4.91 -3.38
N LEU A 47 8.49 -5.53 -2.21
CA LEU A 47 7.69 -5.05 -1.08
C LEU A 47 8.22 -3.72 -0.54
N GLU A 48 9.54 -3.50 -0.54
CA GLU A 48 10.15 -2.22 -0.16
C GLU A 48 9.70 -1.10 -1.11
N LEU A 49 9.69 -1.36 -2.42
CA LEU A 49 9.19 -0.39 -3.40
C LEU A 49 7.71 -0.06 -3.18
N ILE A 50 6.87 -1.08 -2.90
CA ILE A 50 5.46 -0.85 -2.55
C ILE A 50 5.35 0.00 -1.29
N GLY A 51 6.11 -0.34 -0.25
CA GLY A 51 6.15 0.41 1.00
C GLY A 51 6.57 1.87 0.79
N HIS A 52 7.50 2.13 -0.12
CA HIS A 52 7.98 3.49 -0.42
C HIS A 52 6.93 4.37 -1.11
N GLU A 53 6.09 3.80 -1.97
CA GLU A 53 5.06 4.53 -2.73
C GLU A 53 3.74 4.71 -1.95
N LEU A 54 3.49 3.86 -0.96
CA LEU A 54 2.25 3.86 -0.17
C LEU A 54 1.98 5.15 0.61
N PRO A 55 2.97 5.80 1.29
CA PRO A 55 2.74 7.06 2.00
C PRO A 55 2.19 8.15 1.09
N GLN A 56 2.78 8.31 -0.10
CA GLN A 56 2.32 9.27 -1.09
C GLN A 56 0.89 8.95 -1.56
N LEU A 57 0.55 7.67 -1.77
CA LEU A 57 -0.81 7.27 -2.11
C LEU A 57 -1.80 7.62 -1.00
N CYS A 58 -1.46 7.34 0.26
CA CYS A 58 -2.29 7.69 1.42
C CYS A 58 -2.53 9.21 1.52
N GLU A 59 -1.51 10.02 1.31
CA GLU A 59 -1.63 11.48 1.28
C GLU A 59 -2.52 11.98 0.14
N GLN A 60 -2.39 11.40 -1.05
CA GLN A 60 -3.22 11.74 -2.20
C GLN A 60 -4.71 11.42 -1.95
N LEU A 61 -5.00 10.28 -1.33
CA LEU A 61 -6.36 9.89 -0.95
C LEU A 61 -6.93 10.82 0.15
N ALA A 62 -6.13 11.15 1.17
CA ALA A 62 -6.54 12.06 2.23
C ALA A 62 -6.85 13.46 1.67
N ARG A 63 -5.99 13.97 0.77
CA ARG A 63 -6.20 15.26 0.12
C ARG A 63 -7.46 15.27 -0.74
N PHE A 64 -7.75 14.18 -1.45
CA PHE A 64 -8.99 14.04 -2.22
C PHE A 64 -10.22 14.13 -1.31
N LEU A 65 -10.20 13.46 -0.15
CA LEU A 65 -11.31 13.51 0.81
C LEU A 65 -11.54 14.92 1.38
N VAL A 66 -10.47 15.67 1.68
CA VAL A 66 -10.58 17.07 2.13
C VAL A 66 -11.30 17.92 1.08
N VAL A 67 -10.90 17.83 -0.19
CA VAL A 67 -11.53 18.61 -1.27
C VAL A 67 -13.01 18.24 -1.45
N GLN A 68 -13.32 16.94 -1.45
CA GLN A 68 -14.70 16.47 -1.57
C GLN A 68 -15.58 16.92 -0.38
N HIS A 69 -14.98 17.01 0.81
CA HIS A 69 -15.65 17.51 2.02
C HIS A 69 -15.93 19.01 1.92
N GLU A 70 -14.93 19.81 1.55
CA GLU A 70 -15.06 21.26 1.35
C GLU A 70 -16.09 21.61 0.26
N ASP A 71 -16.20 20.78 -0.78
CA ASP A 71 -17.19 20.93 -1.85
C ASP A 71 -18.61 20.43 -1.46
N GLY A 72 -18.79 19.92 -0.23
CA GLY A 72 -20.08 19.41 0.27
C GLY A 72 -20.57 18.15 -0.46
N GLN A 73 -19.66 17.42 -1.11
CA GLN A 73 -19.99 16.22 -1.89
C GLN A 73 -20.02 14.94 -1.05
N LEU A 74 -19.55 15.01 0.20
CA LEU A 74 -19.60 13.90 1.14
C LEU A 74 -20.89 13.99 1.96
N GLY A 75 -21.80 13.05 1.72
CA GLY A 75 -22.98 12.85 2.56
C GLY A 75 -22.72 11.76 3.58
N CYS A 76 -23.14 11.99 4.82
CA CYS A 76 -23.14 10.96 5.86
C CYS A 76 -24.54 10.39 6.06
N GLU A 77 -24.58 9.15 6.57
CA GLU A 77 -25.83 8.54 7.02
C GLU A 77 -26.44 9.36 8.17
N ALA A 78 -27.76 9.27 8.34
CA ALA A 78 -28.48 10.09 9.30
C ALA A 78 -27.94 9.85 10.74
N GLY A 79 -27.45 10.92 11.38
CA GLY A 79 -26.93 10.89 12.75
C GLY A 79 -25.41 10.77 12.86
N VAL A 80 -24.69 10.70 11.74
CA VAL A 80 -23.22 10.73 11.69
C VAL A 80 -22.75 12.14 11.33
N ASP A 81 -21.81 12.69 12.10
CA ASP A 81 -21.14 13.93 11.77
C ASP A 81 -20.12 13.69 10.64
N ALA A 82 -20.33 14.38 9.51
CA ALA A 82 -19.46 14.24 8.34
C ALA A 82 -18.07 14.79 8.60
N ASP A 83 -17.96 15.87 9.38
CA ASP A 83 -16.69 16.49 9.72
C ASP A 83 -15.84 15.54 10.57
N GLU A 84 -16.45 14.91 11.58
CA GLU A 84 -15.79 13.92 12.46
C GLU A 84 -15.35 12.69 11.67
N SER A 85 -16.23 12.15 10.83
CA SER A 85 -15.95 10.93 10.03
C SER A 85 -14.83 11.15 9.01
N VAL A 86 -14.82 12.30 8.33
CA VAL A 86 -13.76 12.61 7.35
C VAL A 86 -12.43 12.82 8.06
N THR A 87 -12.43 13.48 9.22
CA THR A 87 -11.23 13.65 10.03
C THR A 87 -10.65 12.30 10.44
N GLU A 88 -11.48 11.38 10.93
CA GLU A 88 -11.06 10.03 11.32
C GLU A 88 -10.41 9.27 10.14
N VAL A 89 -11.00 9.33 8.95
CA VAL A 89 -10.42 8.65 7.76
C VAL A 89 -9.08 9.28 7.36
N ILE A 90 -8.95 10.60 7.43
CA ILE A 90 -7.69 11.30 7.13
C ILE A 90 -6.60 10.91 8.12
N GLU A 91 -6.93 10.87 9.42
CA GLU A 91 -6.00 10.44 10.47
C GLU A 91 -5.58 8.98 10.27
N ALA A 92 -6.52 8.10 9.93
CA ALA A 92 -6.22 6.69 9.64
C ALA A 92 -5.32 6.54 8.40
N LEU A 93 -5.53 7.33 7.35
CA LEU A 93 -4.66 7.35 6.16
C LEU A 93 -3.25 7.87 6.51
N ALA A 94 -3.13 8.90 7.34
CA ALA A 94 -1.84 9.40 7.81
C ALA A 94 -1.09 8.33 8.64
N ALA A 95 -1.79 7.64 9.54
CA ALA A 95 -1.23 6.54 10.31
C ALA A 95 -0.81 5.36 9.41
N ALA A 96 -1.59 5.04 8.38
CA ALA A 96 -1.23 4.02 7.40
C ALA A 96 0.03 4.40 6.60
N GLY A 97 0.17 5.66 6.19
CA GLY A 97 1.39 6.17 5.55
C GLY A 97 2.62 6.03 6.45
N GLN A 98 2.52 6.40 7.73
CA GLN A 98 3.59 6.22 8.71
C GLN A 98 3.96 4.74 8.92
N ALA A 99 2.96 3.86 8.97
CA ALA A 99 3.20 2.42 9.07
C ALA A 99 3.92 1.87 7.82
N ALA A 100 3.59 2.38 6.63
CA ALA A 100 4.28 2.02 5.39
C ALA A 100 5.75 2.49 5.38
N ASP A 101 6.06 3.67 5.92
CA ASP A 101 7.44 4.13 6.12
C ASP A 101 8.22 3.18 7.05
N MET A 102 7.63 2.79 8.17
CA MET A 102 8.24 1.84 9.10
C MET A 102 8.48 0.47 8.45
N MET A 103 7.52 -0.01 7.67
CA MET A 103 7.64 -1.25 6.91
C MET A 103 8.80 -1.16 5.90
N THR A 104 8.90 -0.06 5.17
CA THR A 104 9.98 0.20 4.19
C THR A 104 11.35 0.18 4.85
N ALA A 105 11.49 0.80 6.02
CA ALA A 105 12.73 0.78 6.78
C ALA A 105 13.12 -0.65 7.21
N ALA A 106 12.16 -1.42 7.72
CA ALA A 106 12.37 -2.81 8.13
C ALA A 106 12.75 -3.72 6.94
N LEU A 107 12.11 -3.53 5.78
CA LEU A 107 12.41 -4.29 4.56
C LEU A 107 13.80 -3.94 4.01
N THR A 108 14.18 -2.66 4.08
CA THR A 108 15.53 -2.20 3.71
C THR A 108 16.60 -2.88 4.57
N GLU A 109 16.36 -2.95 5.88
CA GLU A 109 17.25 -3.65 6.82
C GLU A 109 17.30 -5.16 6.53
N ALA A 110 16.15 -5.79 6.31
CA ALA A 110 16.07 -7.21 5.95
C ALA A 110 16.83 -7.51 4.65
N ARG A 111 16.70 -6.66 3.63
CA ARG A 111 17.44 -6.78 2.37
C ARG A 111 18.95 -6.66 2.61
N ALA A 112 19.38 -5.65 3.38
CA ALA A 112 20.79 -5.45 3.72
C ALA A 112 21.37 -6.67 4.48
N ALA A 113 20.68 -7.17 5.50
CA ALA A 113 21.09 -8.35 6.25
C ALA A 113 21.13 -9.60 5.36
N SER A 114 20.14 -9.77 4.48
CA SER A 114 20.07 -10.93 3.59
C SER A 114 21.27 -11.02 2.66
N SER A 115 21.87 -9.88 2.26
CA SER A 115 23.03 -9.82 1.36
C SER A 115 24.30 -10.46 1.93
N LEU A 116 24.34 -10.69 3.26
CA LEU A 116 25.45 -11.34 3.96
C LEU A 116 25.48 -12.86 3.75
N PHE A 117 24.37 -13.45 3.31
CA PHE A 117 24.31 -14.87 3.03
C PHE A 117 24.71 -15.15 1.57
N THR A 118 25.53 -16.16 1.35
CA THR A 118 25.84 -16.70 0.01
C THR A 118 25.19 -18.08 -0.12
N PRO A 119 24.78 -18.49 -1.34
CA PRO A 119 24.09 -19.77 -1.55
C PRO A 119 24.97 -20.97 -1.19
#